data_AF-A0A7Y9NNG5-F1
#
_entry.id   AF-A0A7Y9NNG5-F1
#
_cell.length_a   1.000
_cell.length_b   1.000
_cell.length_c   1.000
_cell.angle_alpha   90.00
_cell.angle_beta   90.00
_cell.angle_gamma   90.00
#
_symmetry.space_group_name_H-M   'P 1'
#
loop_
_entity.id
_entity.type
_entity.pdbx_description
1 polymer ?
#
loop_
_entity_poly.entity_id
_entity_poly.type
_entity_poly.pdbx_seq_one_letter_code
_entity_poly.pdbx_strand_id
1 'polypeptide(L)'
;MKISSLSLSAAMLAIAVVLFTIPASAHADTYTVYNLGDANSTNIYGITTSGEVVTYNSGCGLPGFPCYTDYIDGAKVGTSTTAPVFTYDDGTSCAVPSGFAFAGAATPVCNNGRIGFGSRLNPNGDASGIYTGPTGDLSLIQPFGSTDKLALNSSGDFAWTDGIDEYIYEAVDTTTAITPEPTSILLVGSGMLSLMELARRRLRQI
;
A
#
# COMPACT_ATOMS: atom_id res chain seq x y z
N MET A 1 26.82 36.25 38.78
CA MET A 1 26.71 35.78 37.38
C MET A 1 25.92 34.47 37.36
N LYS A 2 24.62 34.52 37.02
CA LYS A 2 23.74 33.32 36.88
C LYS A 2 22.76 33.42 35.69
N ILE A 3 22.89 34.47 34.87
CA ILE A 3 21.91 34.81 33.82
C ILE A 3 22.15 34.01 32.53
N SER A 4 23.37 33.48 32.32
CA SER A 4 23.72 32.72 31.11
C SER A 4 23.17 31.29 31.05
N SER A 5 22.75 30.69 32.17
CA SER A 5 22.22 29.32 32.18
C SER A 5 20.73 29.24 31.81
N LEU A 6 19.95 30.32 32.03
CA LEU A 6 18.53 30.34 31.68
C LEU A 6 18.30 30.42 30.17
N SER A 7 19.15 31.12 29.43
CA SER A 7 19.00 31.27 27.97
C SER A 7 19.25 29.96 27.23
N LEU A 8 20.17 29.12 27.73
CA LEU A 8 20.50 27.84 27.13
C LEU A 8 19.35 26.82 27.27
N SER A 9 18.69 26.78 28.43
CA SER A 9 17.54 25.88 28.67
C SER A 9 16.31 26.26 27.86
N ALA A 10 16.04 27.56 27.69
CA ALA A 10 14.94 28.03 26.85
C ALA A 10 15.17 27.70 25.37
N ALA A 11 16.39 27.84 24.87
CA ALA A 11 16.75 27.48 23.50
C ALA A 11 16.61 25.98 23.23
N MET A 12 17.07 25.12 24.15
CA MET A 12 16.89 23.67 24.05
C MET A 12 15.41 23.25 24.03
N LEU A 13 14.57 23.87 24.85
CA LEU A 13 13.14 23.60 24.89
C LEU A 13 12.46 24.02 23.57
N ALA A 14 12.81 25.20 23.04
CA ALA A 14 12.29 25.67 21.76
C ALA A 14 12.71 24.76 20.59
N ILE A 15 13.98 24.30 20.56
CA ILE A 15 14.47 23.36 19.55
C ILE A 15 13.73 22.02 19.66
N ALA A 16 13.51 21.49 20.86
CA ALA A 16 12.74 20.27 21.05
C ALA A 16 11.30 20.43 20.55
N VAL A 17 10.61 21.53 20.88
CA VAL A 17 9.24 21.80 20.41
C VAL A 17 9.19 21.90 18.87
N VAL A 18 10.17 22.54 18.23
CA VAL A 18 10.25 22.60 16.76
C VAL A 18 10.49 21.22 16.16
N LEU A 19 11.39 20.41 16.74
CA LEU A 19 11.67 19.06 16.25
C LEU A 19 10.48 18.09 16.40
N PHE A 20 9.61 18.28 17.41
CA PHE A 20 8.41 17.45 17.62
C PHE A 20 7.14 17.99 16.92
N THR A 21 7.16 19.22 16.42
CA THR A 21 6.03 19.80 15.66
C THR A 21 6.15 19.61 14.16
N ILE A 22 7.32 19.19 13.66
CA ILE A 22 7.48 18.75 12.28
C ILE A 22 6.93 17.32 12.23
N PRO A 23 5.80 17.05 11.55
CA PRO A 23 5.38 15.69 11.31
C PRO A 23 6.50 15.00 10.53
N ALA A 24 7.18 14.05 11.18
CA ALA A 24 8.01 13.11 10.46
C ALA A 24 7.07 12.29 9.58
N SER A 25 7.27 12.31 8.27
CA SER A 25 6.63 11.36 7.37
C SER A 25 7.10 9.96 7.80
N ALA A 26 6.30 9.27 8.60
CA ALA A 26 6.43 7.85 8.78
C ALA A 26 5.99 7.20 7.46
N HIS A 27 6.91 6.48 6.81
CA HIS A 27 6.58 5.63 5.67
C HIS A 27 5.82 4.41 6.22
N ALA A 28 4.53 4.59 6.50
CA ALA A 28 3.62 3.46 6.65
C ALA A 28 3.53 2.72 5.31
N ASP A 29 3.33 1.41 5.34
CA ASP A 29 3.09 0.61 4.14
C ASP A 29 1.88 1.20 3.39
N THR A 30 2.13 1.77 2.21
CA THR A 30 1.12 2.46 1.38
C THR A 30 0.02 1.49 0.92
N TYR A 31 0.31 0.19 0.96
CA TYR A 31 -0.57 -0.86 0.49
C TYR A 31 -0.61 -2.02 1.49
N THR A 32 -1.81 -2.57 1.68
CA THR A 32 -1.97 -3.91 2.28
C THR A 32 -2.22 -4.92 1.17
N VAL A 33 -1.39 -5.96 1.09
CA VAL A 33 -1.49 -6.99 0.04
C VAL A 33 -2.17 -8.25 0.56
N TYR A 34 -3.22 -8.67 -0.13
CA TYR A 34 -3.98 -9.89 0.13
C TYR A 34 -3.78 -10.90 -1.00
N ASN A 35 -3.67 -12.18 -0.64
CA ASN A 35 -3.73 -13.29 -1.59
C ASN A 35 -5.20 -13.74 -1.71
N LEU A 36 -5.77 -13.65 -2.90
CA LEU A 36 -7.17 -13.99 -3.19
C LEU A 36 -7.36 -15.47 -3.57
N GLY A 37 -6.26 -16.20 -3.75
CA GLY A 37 -6.24 -17.62 -4.07
C GLY A 37 -5.52 -17.94 -5.37
N ASP A 38 -5.69 -19.19 -5.78
CA ASP A 38 -5.02 -19.81 -6.92
C ASP A 38 -5.47 -19.21 -8.27
N ALA A 39 -4.51 -18.85 -9.13
CA ALA A 39 -4.73 -18.36 -10.48
C ALA A 39 -4.82 -19.48 -11.54
N ASN A 40 -4.56 -20.74 -11.17
CA ASN A 40 -4.74 -21.87 -12.07
C ASN A 40 -6.21 -21.96 -12.49
N SER A 41 -6.46 -21.65 -13.76
CA SER A 41 -7.80 -21.57 -14.35
C SER A 41 -8.69 -20.46 -13.77
N THR A 42 -8.15 -19.53 -12.98
CA THR A 42 -8.88 -18.38 -12.42
C THR A 42 -8.13 -17.11 -12.77
N ASN A 43 -8.83 -16.04 -13.12
CA ASN A 43 -8.18 -14.78 -13.43
C ASN A 43 -9.04 -13.60 -12.95
N ILE A 44 -8.46 -12.41 -12.89
CA ILE A 44 -9.20 -11.20 -12.54
C ILE A 44 -10.25 -10.96 -13.62
N TYR A 45 -11.49 -10.78 -13.23
CA TYR A 45 -12.55 -10.32 -14.12
C TYR A 45 -12.49 -8.79 -14.23
N GLY A 46 -12.45 -8.10 -13.09
CA GLY A 46 -12.28 -6.66 -12.97
C GLY A 46 -12.28 -6.20 -11.52
N ILE A 47 -12.08 -4.90 -11.29
CA ILE A 47 -12.15 -4.23 -10.00
C ILE A 47 -13.17 -3.08 -10.08
N THR A 48 -13.92 -2.85 -9.01
CA THR A 48 -14.89 -1.74 -8.95
C THR A 48 -14.25 -0.46 -8.40
N THR A 49 -14.91 0.68 -8.58
CA THR A 49 -14.50 1.96 -7.97
C THR A 49 -14.38 1.91 -6.44
N SER A 50 -15.15 1.02 -5.78
CA SER A 50 -15.12 0.83 -4.33
C SER A 50 -14.07 -0.18 -3.84
N GLY A 51 -13.27 -0.76 -4.74
CA GLY A 51 -12.23 -1.73 -4.38
C GLY A 51 -12.66 -3.20 -4.42
N GLU A 52 -13.92 -3.50 -4.73
CA GLU A 52 -14.35 -4.90 -4.86
C GLU A 52 -13.69 -5.56 -6.08
N VAL A 53 -12.94 -6.64 -5.84
CA VAL A 53 -12.28 -7.42 -6.89
C VAL A 53 -13.15 -8.62 -7.24
N VAL A 54 -13.43 -8.78 -8.52
CA VAL A 54 -14.12 -9.96 -9.04
C VAL A 54 -13.11 -10.82 -9.77
N THR A 55 -13.02 -12.10 -9.40
CA THR A 55 -12.29 -13.11 -10.18
C THR A 55 -13.27 -13.97 -10.96
N TYR A 56 -12.84 -14.57 -12.06
CA TYR A 56 -13.62 -15.53 -12.83
C TYR A 56 -12.81 -16.81 -13.07
N ASN A 57 -13.52 -17.94 -13.11
CA ASN A 57 -12.94 -19.23 -13.47
C ASN A 57 -13.16 -19.53 -14.97
N SER A 58 -12.14 -20.06 -15.64
CA SER A 58 -12.20 -20.43 -17.06
C SER A 58 -13.12 -21.62 -17.37
N GLY A 59 -13.49 -22.42 -16.35
CA GLY A 59 -14.51 -23.47 -16.43
C GLY A 59 -15.95 -22.96 -16.44
N CYS A 60 -16.14 -21.67 -16.66
CA CYS A 60 -17.45 -21.04 -16.66
C CYS A 60 -18.40 -21.55 -17.76
N GLY A 61 -19.68 -21.67 -17.40
CA GLY A 61 -20.75 -22.13 -18.30
C GLY A 61 -21.34 -23.50 -17.97
N LEU A 62 -20.85 -24.18 -16.93
CA LEU A 62 -21.46 -25.41 -16.42
C LEU A 62 -22.56 -25.11 -15.38
N PRO A 63 -23.73 -25.76 -15.44
CA PRO A 63 -24.78 -25.58 -14.45
C PRO A 63 -24.30 -25.94 -13.03
N GLY A 64 -24.51 -25.02 -12.08
CA GLY A 64 -24.22 -25.24 -10.65
C GLY A 64 -22.77 -24.99 -10.22
N PHE A 65 -21.89 -24.54 -11.11
CA PHE A 65 -20.51 -24.18 -10.75
C PHE A 65 -20.37 -22.66 -10.53
N PRO A 66 -19.88 -22.21 -9.36
CA PRO A 66 -19.61 -20.80 -9.14
C PRO A 66 -18.52 -20.35 -10.10
N CYS A 67 -18.84 -19.33 -10.88
CA CYS A 67 -18.05 -18.81 -11.96
C CYS A 67 -17.22 -17.62 -11.54
N TYR A 68 -17.84 -16.76 -10.73
CA TYR A 68 -17.27 -15.52 -10.25
C TYR A 68 -17.18 -15.59 -8.74
N THR A 69 -16.11 -15.00 -8.20
CA THR A 69 -15.93 -14.83 -6.76
C THR A 69 -15.61 -13.37 -6.51
N ASP A 70 -16.33 -12.78 -5.56
CA ASP A 70 -16.21 -11.38 -5.21
C ASP A 70 -15.41 -11.25 -3.90
N TYR A 71 -14.48 -10.30 -3.87
CA TYR A 71 -13.59 -10.03 -2.75
C TYR A 71 -13.66 -8.55 -2.37
N ILE A 72 -13.68 -8.28 -1.07
CA ILE A 72 -13.55 -6.93 -0.51
C ILE A 72 -12.44 -7.00 0.55
N ASP A 73 -11.37 -6.23 0.35
CA ASP A 73 -10.20 -6.18 1.25
C ASP A 73 -9.64 -7.59 1.55
N GLY A 74 -9.45 -8.39 0.50
CA GLY A 74 -8.98 -9.77 0.59
C GLY A 74 -10.00 -10.80 1.07
N ALA A 75 -11.15 -10.37 1.60
CA ALA A 75 -12.17 -11.27 2.11
C ALA A 75 -13.16 -11.65 1.01
N LYS A 76 -13.33 -12.95 0.77
CA LYS A 76 -14.39 -13.47 -0.10
C LYS A 76 -15.76 -13.14 0.47
N VAL A 77 -16.55 -12.36 -0.26
CA VAL A 77 -17.91 -11.93 0.15
C VAL A 77 -19.02 -12.64 -0.62
N GLY A 78 -18.74 -13.13 -1.82
CA GLY A 78 -19.77 -13.67 -2.70
C GLY A 78 -19.25 -14.66 -3.73
N THR A 79 -20.19 -15.39 -4.33
CA THR A 79 -19.97 -16.17 -5.54
C THR A 79 -21.21 -16.16 -6.41
N SER A 80 -21.04 -16.15 -7.72
CA SER A 80 -22.16 -16.22 -8.67
C SER A 80 -21.84 -17.13 -9.85
N THR A 81 -22.89 -17.66 -10.49
CA THR A 81 -22.77 -18.43 -11.74
C THR A 81 -22.80 -17.54 -12.98
N THR A 82 -23.25 -16.29 -12.86
CA THR A 82 -23.27 -15.29 -13.93
C THR A 82 -22.42 -14.09 -13.54
N ALA A 83 -21.86 -13.40 -14.54
CA ALA A 83 -21.04 -12.23 -14.31
C ALA A 83 -21.80 -11.20 -13.45
N PRO A 84 -21.23 -10.75 -12.32
CA PRO A 84 -21.79 -9.65 -11.56
C PRO A 84 -21.94 -8.40 -12.43
N VAL A 85 -23.03 -7.65 -12.20
CA VAL A 85 -23.29 -6.40 -12.92
C VAL A 85 -22.80 -5.25 -12.03
N PHE A 86 -21.51 -4.94 -12.15
CA PHE A 86 -20.88 -3.82 -11.45
C PHE A 86 -20.44 -2.72 -12.42
N THR A 87 -20.10 -1.57 -11.84
CA THR A 87 -19.37 -0.51 -12.56
C THR A 87 -17.88 -0.75 -12.35
N TYR A 88 -17.26 -1.44 -13.29
CA TYR A 88 -15.83 -1.74 -13.26
C TYR A 88 -15.01 -0.50 -13.61
N ASP A 89 -13.87 -0.39 -12.95
CA ASP A 89 -12.93 0.72 -13.01
C ASP A 89 -11.51 0.16 -13.13
N ASP A 90 -11.27 -0.63 -14.18
CA ASP A 90 -10.03 -1.39 -14.34
C ASP A 90 -8.81 -0.53 -14.72
N GLY A 91 -9.02 0.77 -14.93
CA GLY A 91 -8.04 1.70 -15.47
C GLY A 91 -7.92 1.63 -16.98
N THR A 92 -6.91 2.33 -17.53
CA THR A 92 -6.60 2.34 -18.96
C THR A 92 -5.13 2.03 -19.22
N SER A 93 -4.84 1.32 -20.31
CA SER A 93 -3.46 0.98 -20.67
C SER A 93 -2.59 2.24 -20.83
N CYS A 94 -1.37 2.21 -20.30
CA CYS A 94 -0.44 3.33 -20.37
C CYS A 94 1.01 2.88 -20.56
N ALA A 95 1.89 3.86 -20.78
CA ALA A 95 3.31 3.60 -21.04
C ALA A 95 4.04 3.15 -19.77
N VAL A 96 5.02 2.27 -19.95
CA VAL A 96 5.95 1.85 -18.89
C VAL A 96 6.80 3.07 -18.45
N PRO A 97 6.95 3.33 -17.15
CA PRO A 97 7.79 4.43 -16.66
C PRO A 97 9.26 4.27 -17.10
N SER A 98 9.95 5.39 -17.30
CA SER A 98 11.36 5.39 -17.71
C SER A 98 12.23 4.67 -16.69
N GLY A 99 13.17 3.85 -17.17
CA GLY A 99 14.07 3.07 -16.31
C GLY A 99 13.50 1.74 -15.84
N PHE A 100 12.23 1.45 -16.11
CA PHE A 100 11.64 0.14 -15.90
C PHE A 100 11.64 -0.67 -17.21
N ALA A 101 11.85 -1.98 -17.09
CA ALA A 101 11.70 -2.91 -18.20
C ALA A 101 10.55 -3.87 -17.88
N PHE A 102 9.50 -3.84 -18.67
CA PHE A 102 8.26 -4.58 -18.44
C PHE A 102 8.44 -6.09 -18.16
N ALA A 103 7.83 -6.60 -17.07
CA ALA A 103 7.69 -8.03 -16.75
C ALA A 103 6.24 -8.47 -16.77
N GLY A 104 5.86 -9.22 -17.79
CA GLY A 104 4.60 -9.96 -17.78
C GLY A 104 3.94 -9.99 -19.14
N ALA A 105 2.69 -10.46 -19.17
CA ALA A 105 1.83 -10.40 -20.34
C ALA A 105 0.93 -9.14 -20.34
N ALA A 106 0.63 -8.57 -19.17
CA ALA A 106 -0.32 -7.46 -19.04
C ALA A 106 0.33 -6.08 -19.08
N THR A 107 -0.02 -5.24 -20.06
CA THR A 107 0.46 -3.85 -20.14
C THR A 107 0.17 -3.06 -18.86
N PRO A 108 1.03 -2.09 -18.47
CA PRO A 108 0.71 -1.18 -17.37
C PRO A 108 -0.68 -0.55 -17.50
N VAL A 109 -1.39 -0.39 -16.39
CA VAL A 109 -2.62 0.42 -16.32
C VAL A 109 -2.40 1.65 -15.49
N CYS A 110 -3.03 2.73 -15.95
CA CYS A 110 -3.10 3.99 -15.26
C CYS A 110 -4.55 4.33 -14.94
N ASN A 111 -4.75 4.89 -13.76
CA ASN A 111 -6.03 5.42 -13.33
C ASN A 111 -5.81 6.53 -12.30
N ASN A 112 -6.56 7.63 -12.42
CA ASN A 112 -6.52 8.77 -11.49
C ASN A 112 -5.09 9.25 -11.07
N GLY A 113 -4.16 9.32 -12.03
CA GLY A 113 -2.77 9.76 -11.78
C GLY A 113 -1.84 8.71 -11.14
N ARG A 114 -2.32 7.46 -11.00
CA ARG A 114 -1.57 6.31 -10.52
C ARG A 114 -1.29 5.34 -11.65
N ILE A 115 -0.32 4.47 -11.45
CA ILE A 115 0.05 3.40 -12.38
C ILE A 115 0.30 2.10 -11.60
N GLY A 116 -0.08 0.96 -12.18
CA GLY A 116 0.22 -0.39 -11.65
C GLY A 116 0.79 -1.29 -12.76
N PHE A 117 1.88 -2.00 -12.47
CA PHE A 117 2.57 -2.85 -13.46
C PHE A 117 3.59 -3.83 -12.83
N GLY A 118 3.86 -4.94 -13.53
CA GLY A 118 5.01 -5.79 -13.29
C GLY A 118 6.26 -5.32 -14.07
N SER A 119 7.43 -5.40 -13.43
CA SER A 119 8.72 -5.06 -14.04
C SER A 119 9.78 -6.14 -13.85
N ARG A 120 10.65 -6.37 -14.85
CA ARG A 120 11.82 -7.27 -14.81
C ARG A 120 13.04 -6.56 -14.25
N LEU A 121 13.13 -5.26 -14.50
CA LEU A 121 14.22 -4.38 -14.06
C LEU A 121 13.62 -3.09 -13.53
N ASN A 122 14.13 -2.62 -12.39
CA ASN A 122 13.86 -1.27 -11.92
C ASN A 122 15.00 -0.30 -12.36
N PRO A 123 14.87 1.02 -12.14
CA PRO A 123 15.91 1.98 -12.51
C PRO A 123 17.28 1.77 -11.84
N ASN A 124 17.33 1.04 -10.72
CA ASN A 124 18.56 0.67 -10.02
C ASN A 124 19.19 -0.64 -10.54
N GLY A 125 18.51 -1.33 -11.47
CA GLY A 125 18.93 -2.62 -11.99
C GLY A 125 18.58 -3.81 -11.08
N ASP A 126 17.74 -3.62 -10.07
CA ASP A 126 17.29 -4.71 -9.19
C ASP A 126 16.31 -5.63 -9.90
N ALA A 127 16.19 -6.84 -9.35
CA ALA A 127 15.36 -7.92 -9.86
C ALA A 127 13.85 -7.59 -9.82
N SER A 128 13.08 -8.41 -10.53
CA SER A 128 11.67 -8.24 -10.85
C SER A 128 10.76 -7.87 -9.67
N GLY A 129 9.61 -7.27 -9.95
CA GLY A 129 8.60 -7.00 -8.94
C GLY A 129 7.38 -6.28 -9.46
N ILE A 130 6.42 -6.11 -8.55
CA ILE A 130 5.15 -5.42 -8.79
C ILE A 130 5.23 -4.00 -8.22
N TYR A 131 4.97 -3.02 -9.07
CA TYR A 131 5.03 -1.61 -8.72
C TYR A 131 3.66 -0.97 -8.87
N THR A 132 3.29 -0.14 -7.90
CA THR A 132 2.11 0.72 -8.00
C THR A 132 2.31 2.04 -7.26
N GLY A 133 1.44 3.02 -7.53
CA GLY A 133 1.45 4.33 -6.90
C GLY A 133 1.40 5.48 -7.90
N PRO A 134 1.57 6.73 -7.43
CA PRO A 134 1.74 7.89 -8.31
C PRO A 134 2.93 7.71 -9.26
N THR A 135 2.84 8.19 -10.50
CA THR A 135 3.91 7.99 -11.52
C THR A 135 5.29 8.53 -11.10
N GLY A 136 5.34 9.52 -10.19
CA GLY A 136 6.58 10.08 -9.65
C GLY A 136 7.07 9.45 -8.36
N ASP A 137 6.30 8.54 -7.76
CA ASP A 137 6.57 7.94 -6.44
C ASP A 137 6.02 6.51 -6.39
N LEU A 138 6.76 5.59 -7.01
CA LEU A 138 6.36 4.19 -7.15
C LEU A 138 6.77 3.38 -5.93
N SER A 139 5.83 2.61 -5.40
CA SER A 139 6.06 1.62 -4.35
C SER A 139 6.24 0.23 -4.95
N LEU A 140 7.27 -0.50 -4.50
CA LEU A 140 7.40 -1.94 -4.74
C LEU A 140 6.53 -2.68 -3.73
N ILE A 141 5.46 -3.34 -4.20
CA ILE A 141 4.49 -4.02 -3.34
C ILE A 141 4.69 -5.54 -3.29
N GLN A 142 5.34 -6.14 -4.29
CA GLN A 142 5.72 -7.55 -4.27
C GLN A 142 7.07 -7.73 -4.99
N PRO A 143 8.16 -8.04 -4.28
CA PRO A 143 9.42 -8.40 -4.91
C PRO A 143 9.27 -9.74 -5.63
N PHE A 144 9.96 -9.86 -6.76
CA PHE A 144 10.00 -11.03 -7.65
C PHE A 144 8.67 -11.42 -8.31
N GLY A 145 7.59 -10.65 -8.14
CA GLY A 145 6.31 -10.92 -8.80
C GLY A 145 6.28 -10.57 -10.29
N SER A 146 5.25 -11.06 -10.97
CA SER A 146 4.95 -10.80 -12.38
C SER A 146 3.47 -10.46 -12.58
N THR A 147 3.09 -9.98 -13.77
CA THR A 147 1.69 -9.64 -14.07
C THR A 147 1.21 -10.21 -15.38
N ASP A 148 0.29 -11.17 -15.29
CA ASP A 148 -0.38 -11.77 -16.46
C ASP A 148 -1.72 -11.10 -16.78
N LYS A 149 -2.38 -10.61 -15.74
CA LYS A 149 -3.51 -9.69 -15.81
C LYS A 149 -3.43 -8.75 -14.63
N LEU A 150 -3.92 -7.53 -14.79
CA LEU A 150 -3.97 -6.56 -13.71
C LEU A 150 -5.09 -5.55 -13.94
N ALA A 151 -5.51 -4.88 -12.88
CA ALA A 151 -6.56 -3.86 -12.88
C ALA A 151 -6.25 -2.82 -11.79
N LEU A 152 -6.51 -1.54 -12.04
CA LEU A 152 -6.23 -0.44 -11.13
C LEU A 152 -7.44 0.51 -11.07
N ASN A 153 -8.07 0.62 -9.91
CA ASN A 153 -9.19 1.54 -9.73
C ASN A 153 -8.74 2.98 -9.45
N SER A 154 -9.69 3.90 -9.52
CA SER A 154 -9.46 5.33 -9.28
C SER A 154 -9.14 5.67 -7.83
N SER A 155 -9.44 4.78 -6.87
CA SER A 155 -9.06 4.89 -5.46
C SER A 155 -7.58 4.54 -5.23
N GLY A 156 -6.98 3.78 -6.15
CA GLY A 156 -5.59 3.34 -6.08
C GLY A 156 -5.41 1.87 -5.74
N ASP A 157 -6.50 1.13 -5.54
CA ASP A 157 -6.47 -0.31 -5.31
C ASP A 157 -6.09 -1.05 -6.59
N PHE A 158 -5.25 -2.06 -6.42
CA PHE A 158 -4.58 -2.73 -7.51
C PHE A 158 -4.72 -4.23 -7.37
N ALA A 159 -5.30 -4.90 -8.37
CA ALA A 159 -5.38 -6.36 -8.42
C ALA A 159 -4.49 -6.88 -9.54
N TRP A 160 -3.80 -8.00 -9.31
CA TRP A 160 -3.02 -8.67 -10.36
C TRP A 160 -3.03 -10.19 -10.22
N THR A 161 -2.80 -10.85 -11.34
CA THR A 161 -2.51 -12.27 -11.44
C THR A 161 -1.00 -12.42 -11.61
N ASP A 162 -0.35 -13.10 -10.68
CA ASP A 162 1.07 -13.40 -10.74
C ASP A 162 1.33 -14.69 -11.52
N GLY A 163 1.96 -14.57 -12.69
CA GLY A 163 2.30 -15.70 -13.56
C GLY A 163 3.56 -16.47 -13.12
N ILE A 164 4.22 -16.10 -12.02
CA ILE A 164 5.34 -16.87 -11.46
C ILE A 164 4.82 -17.86 -10.41
N ASP A 165 4.11 -17.34 -9.40
CA ASP A 165 3.60 -18.15 -8.31
C ASP A 165 2.18 -18.69 -8.57
N GLU A 166 1.53 -18.24 -9.65
CA GLU A 166 0.16 -18.61 -10.04
C GLU A 166 -0.88 -18.30 -8.95
N TYR A 167 -0.80 -17.09 -8.39
CA TYR A 167 -1.78 -16.57 -7.43
C TYR A 167 -2.39 -15.25 -7.91
N ILE A 168 -3.57 -14.95 -7.40
CA ILE A 168 -4.23 -13.66 -7.58
C ILE A 168 -4.04 -12.85 -6.30
N TYR A 169 -3.68 -11.58 -6.45
CA TYR A 169 -3.46 -10.66 -5.35
C TYR A 169 -4.28 -9.38 -5.51
N GLU A 170 -4.51 -8.73 -4.37
CA GLU A 170 -5.12 -7.41 -4.24
C GLU A 170 -4.24 -6.57 -3.32
N ALA A 171 -3.91 -5.36 -3.75
CA ALA A 171 -3.24 -4.35 -2.95
C ALA A 171 -4.21 -3.20 -2.72
N VAL A 172 -4.63 -3.03 -1.46
CA VAL A 172 -5.56 -1.96 -1.03
C VAL A 172 -4.75 -0.75 -0.58
N ASP A 173 -5.07 0.43 -1.12
CA ASP A 173 -4.37 1.68 -0.76
C ASP A 173 -4.81 2.18 0.63
N THR A 174 -3.88 2.16 1.60
CA THR A 174 -4.14 2.55 2.99
C THR A 174 -3.92 4.05 3.25
N THR A 175 -3.45 4.82 2.27
CA THR A 175 -3.15 6.26 2.45
C THR A 175 -4.40 7.09 2.71
N THR A 176 -5.57 6.61 2.28
CA THR A 176 -6.86 7.23 2.57
C THR A 176 -7.45 6.77 3.91
N ALA A 177 -6.98 5.64 4.44
CA ALA A 177 -7.31 5.16 5.77
C ALA A 177 -6.49 5.97 6.79
N ILE A 178 -7.00 7.15 7.15
CA ILE A 178 -6.43 8.02 8.18
C ILE A 178 -6.40 7.23 9.49
N THR A 179 -5.31 6.53 9.75
CA THR A 179 -4.96 6.03 11.07
C THR A 179 -3.85 6.97 11.54
N PRO A 180 -4.16 8.01 12.33
CA PRO A 180 -3.10 8.80 12.94
C PRO A 180 -2.28 7.83 13.75
N GLU A 181 -0.98 7.69 13.46
CA GLU A 181 -0.14 6.86 14.29
C GLU A 181 -0.25 7.32 15.75
N PRO A 182 -0.64 6.44 16.70
CA PRO A 182 -0.79 6.83 18.10
C PRO A 182 0.57 7.03 18.81
N THR A 183 1.69 6.96 18.09
CA THR A 183 3.03 6.85 18.66
C THR A 183 3.63 8.20 19.05
N SER A 184 3.32 9.32 18.37
CA SER A 184 4.02 10.59 18.62
C SER A 184 3.70 11.20 19.99
N ILE A 185 2.42 11.20 20.41
CA ILE A 185 2.01 11.79 21.69
C ILE A 185 2.36 10.88 22.88
N LEU A 186 2.17 9.57 22.75
CA LEU A 186 2.50 8.60 23.80
C LEU A 186 4.02 8.49 24.02
N LEU A 187 4.82 8.54 22.94
CA LEU A 187 6.28 8.51 23.05
C LEU A 187 6.83 9.83 23.63
N VAL A 188 6.28 10.98 23.24
CA VAL A 188 6.62 12.27 23.85
C VAL A 188 6.21 12.30 25.33
N GLY A 189 5.00 11.83 25.65
CA GLY A 189 4.47 11.80 27.01
C GLY A 189 5.29 10.88 27.93
N SER A 190 5.61 9.66 27.48
CA SER A 190 6.46 8.73 28.24
C SER A 190 7.89 9.26 28.39
N GLY A 191 8.46 9.87 27.34
CA GLY A 191 9.76 10.52 27.38
C GLY A 191 9.83 11.65 28.42
N MET A 192 8.82 12.54 28.45
CA MET A 192 8.73 13.62 29.43
C MET A 192 8.64 13.11 30.87
N LEU A 193 7.86 12.06 31.13
CA LEU A 193 7.75 11.46 32.46
C LEU A 193 9.10 10.87 32.93
N SER A 194 9.82 10.19 32.05
CA SER A 194 11.17 9.67 32.39
C SER A 194 12.18 10.78 32.68
N LEU A 195 12.14 11.91 31.95
CA LEU A 195 13.00 13.06 32.21
C LEU A 195 12.67 13.76 33.53
N MET A 196 11.38 13.90 33.86
CA MET A 196 10.95 14.45 35.16
C MET A 196 11.46 13.60 36.33
N GLU A 197 11.39 12.27 36.22
CA GLU A 197 11.85 11.38 37.29
C GLU A 197 13.37 11.39 37.46
N LEU A 198 14.13 11.48 36.36
CA LEU A 198 15.58 11.69 36.39
C LEU A 198 15.95 13.03 37.05
N ALA A 199 15.25 14.11 36.72
CA ALA A 199 15.46 15.43 37.33
C ALA A 199 15.15 15.41 38.85
N ARG A 200 14.07 14.72 39.24
CA ARG A 200 13.67 14.56 40.64
C ARG A 200 14.70 13.78 41.46
N ARG A 201 15.28 12.72 40.90
CA ARG A 201 16.36 11.95 41.56
C ARG A 201 17.61 12.78 41.79
N ARG A 202 17.99 13.63 40.82
CA ARG A 202 19.18 14.48 40.93
C ARG A 202 19.06 15.57 41.99
N LEU A 203 17.86 16.14 42.15
CA LEU A 203 17.59 17.19 43.17
C LEU A 203 17.57 16.66 44.61
N ARG A 204 17.41 15.36 44.83
CA ARG A 204 17.42 14.75 46.17
C ARG A 204 18.82 14.35 46.67
N GLN A 205 19.84 14.42 45.79
CA GLN A 205 21.22 14.04 46.12
C GLN A 205 22.10 15.26 46.48
N ILE A 206 21.52 16.45 46.58
CA ILE A 206 22.15 17.71 47.01
C ILE A 206 21.49 18.12 48.33
#